data_AF-A0AAV7K3H0-F1
#
_entry.id   AF-A0AAV7K3H0-F1
#
_cell.length_a   1.000
_cell.length_b   1.000
_cell.length_c   1.000
_cell.angle_alpha   90.00
_cell.angle_beta   90.00
_cell.angle_gamma   90.00
#
_symmetry.space_group_name_H-M   'P 1'
#
loop_
_entity.id
_entity.type
_entity.pdbx_description
1 polymer ?
#
loop_
_entity_poly.entity_id
_entity_poly.type
_entity_poly.pdbx_seq_one_letter_code
_entity_poly.pdbx_strand_id
1 'polypeptide(L)'
;MHGRTRGIDIFEEFLKIVSENNIPALKLSGISTDGAPSMLGTGTGFKGQVLRWLTEISWCHCIIHQEALCAKTLGLENVMKLIVDVVNFIRSKGVNHRELKEFLKDLDSDYGDVLYFTSVRWLSRGVVLERVWELRDEISSLLASKDKKVPEFEDTNWISDFAFLVDMTTQLNILNSTLQGKNKNQQQSFEIFAQPFSFDPQYAPQELQLELIDLQSSIDLKADFKDVGVISFYKTLPSDIYPAILKHARRIASLFGSTYTCEAFFSKMKYIKNKYRTNLTDDHLQDVLRISSTDMKPNIDSILIQQQKQYQPSH
;
A
#
# COMPACT_ATOMS: atom_id res chain seq x y z
N MET A 1 13.80 17.46 -3.92
CA MET A 1 15.08 16.92 -3.38
C MET A 1 15.93 16.41 -4.53
N HIS A 2 17.00 17.11 -4.91
CA HIS A 2 17.98 16.64 -5.89
C HIS A 2 19.22 16.10 -5.17
N GLY A 3 19.57 14.81 -5.33
CA GLY A 3 20.76 14.18 -4.72
C GLY A 3 20.48 12.93 -3.87
N ARG A 4 21.48 12.46 -3.11
CA ARG A 4 21.35 11.36 -2.13
C ARG A 4 20.52 11.87 -0.94
N THR A 5 19.35 11.26 -0.70
CA THR A 5 18.51 11.56 0.47
C THR A 5 19.03 10.84 1.71
N ARG A 6 19.63 11.57 2.65
CA ARG A 6 20.13 11.04 3.93
C ARG A 6 19.09 11.22 5.03
N GLY A 7 19.29 10.53 6.16
CA GLY A 7 18.37 10.64 7.31
C GLY A 7 18.22 12.05 7.87
N ILE A 8 19.29 12.87 7.82
CA ILE A 8 19.22 14.29 8.22
C ILE A 8 18.33 15.11 7.30
N ASP A 9 18.42 14.91 5.98
CA ASP A 9 17.65 15.68 5.00
C ASP A 9 16.14 15.37 5.16
N ILE A 10 15.80 14.14 5.57
CA ILE A 10 14.42 13.72 5.90
C ILE A 10 13.96 14.33 7.22
N PHE A 11 14.85 14.38 8.22
CA PHE A 11 14.54 14.94 9.54
C PHE A 11 14.23 16.44 9.46
N GLU A 12 15.02 17.20 8.70
CA GLU A 12 14.82 18.64 8.52
C GLU A 12 13.47 18.95 7.85
N GLU A 13 13.13 18.22 6.78
CA GLU A 13 11.84 18.39 6.11
C GLU A 13 10.68 17.97 7.02
N PHE A 14 10.85 16.89 7.80
CA PHE A 14 9.87 16.46 8.79
C PHE A 14 9.60 17.55 9.85
N LEU A 15 10.65 18.16 10.40
CA LEU A 15 10.51 19.26 11.38
C LEU A 15 9.79 20.47 10.78
N LYS A 16 10.08 20.80 9.52
CA LYS A 16 9.40 21.87 8.80
C LYS A 16 7.91 21.58 8.66
N ILE A 17 7.52 20.37 8.30
CA ILE A 17 6.10 19.98 8.21
C ILE A 17 5.43 20.05 9.58
N VAL A 18 6.08 19.57 10.63
CA VAL A 18 5.56 19.61 12.01
C VAL A 18 5.30 21.05 12.46
N SER A 19 6.22 21.97 12.17
CA SER A 19 6.07 23.38 12.55
C SER A 19 5.04 24.11 11.71
N GLU A 20 5.06 23.96 10.38
CA GLU A 20 4.10 24.59 9.45
C GLU A 20 2.65 24.19 9.74
N ASN A 21 2.44 22.96 10.21
CA ASN A 21 1.09 22.45 10.53
C ASN A 21 0.74 22.57 12.02
N ASN A 22 1.58 23.22 12.83
CA ASN A 22 1.39 23.34 14.28
C ASN A 22 1.13 22.00 14.99
N ILE A 23 1.79 20.93 14.53
CA ILE A 23 1.64 19.59 15.10
C ILE A 23 2.38 19.55 16.44
N PRO A 24 1.70 19.25 17.56
CA PRO A 24 2.38 19.16 18.85
C PRO A 24 3.30 17.93 18.86
N ALA A 25 4.61 18.14 18.78
CA ALA A 25 5.61 17.08 18.72
C ALA A 25 5.48 16.03 19.83
N LEU A 26 5.19 16.47 21.06
CA LEU A 26 4.99 15.60 22.23
C LEU A 26 3.74 14.72 22.14
N LYS A 27 2.82 15.00 21.21
CA LYS A 27 1.64 14.17 20.94
C LYS A 27 1.88 13.11 19.85
N LEU A 28 3.07 13.07 19.26
CA LEU A 28 3.42 12.04 18.28
C LEU A 28 3.59 10.70 18.99
N SER A 29 2.69 9.75 18.72
CA SER A 29 2.70 8.43 19.34
C SER A 29 3.63 7.44 18.63
N GLY A 30 3.88 7.63 17.33
CA GLY A 30 4.74 6.73 16.57
C GLY A 30 5.03 7.20 15.15
N ILE A 31 6.11 6.64 14.59
CA ILE A 31 6.52 6.83 13.20
C ILE A 31 6.65 5.46 12.54
N SER A 32 6.14 5.35 11.31
CA SER A 32 6.31 4.18 10.45
C SER A 32 7.15 4.53 9.23
N THR A 33 8.15 3.70 8.90
CA THR A 33 9.04 3.90 7.74
C THR A 33 9.22 2.61 6.95
N ASP A 34 9.75 2.68 5.73
CA ASP A 34 10.02 1.53 4.85
C ASP A 34 11.25 0.69 5.26
N GLY A 35 11.83 0.97 6.42
CA GLY A 35 12.97 0.21 6.92
C GLY A 35 14.30 0.48 6.21
N ALA A 36 14.37 1.43 5.28
CA ALA A 36 15.61 1.75 4.59
C ALA A 36 16.72 2.20 5.56
N PRO A 37 18.02 1.97 5.27
CA PRO A 37 19.10 2.37 6.16
C PRO A 37 19.11 3.88 6.50
N SER A 38 18.73 4.73 5.54
CA SER A 38 18.55 6.18 5.75
C SER A 38 17.42 6.50 6.73
N MET A 39 16.44 5.60 6.89
CA MET A 39 15.33 5.75 7.82
C MET A 39 15.65 5.18 9.21
N LEU A 40 16.25 3.99 9.28
CA LEU A 40 16.44 3.26 10.55
C LEU A 40 17.76 3.52 11.27
N GLY A 41 18.77 4.09 10.60
CA GLY A 41 20.10 4.27 11.18
C GLY A 41 20.07 5.02 12.51
N THR A 42 20.74 4.47 13.53
CA THR A 42 20.78 5.02 14.89
C THR A 42 21.66 6.27 15.02
N GLY A 43 22.71 6.38 14.19
CA GLY A 43 23.64 7.51 14.20
C GLY A 43 23.25 8.65 13.25
N THR A 44 22.97 8.33 11.99
CA THR A 44 22.75 9.30 10.90
C THR A 44 21.43 9.11 10.16
N GLY A 45 20.66 8.08 10.53
CA GLY A 45 19.34 7.82 9.96
C GLY A 45 18.26 8.68 10.61
N PHE A 46 17.12 8.79 9.94
CA PHE A 46 15.98 9.59 10.39
C PHE A 46 15.54 9.20 11.81
N LYS A 47 15.45 7.90 12.12
CA LYS A 47 15.15 7.38 13.46
C LYS A 47 16.11 7.92 14.52
N GLY A 48 17.42 7.84 14.25
CA GLY A 48 18.43 8.34 15.17
C GLY A 48 18.29 9.84 15.45
N GLN A 49 17.97 10.62 14.43
CA GLN A 49 17.76 12.07 14.58
C GLN A 49 16.48 12.38 15.37
N VAL A 50 15.37 11.70 15.07
CA VAL A 50 14.12 11.87 15.81
C VAL A 50 14.28 11.49 17.27
N LEU A 51 14.95 10.38 17.59
CA LEU A 51 15.14 9.95 18.98
C LEU A 51 16.01 10.89 19.83
N ARG A 52 16.85 11.73 19.20
CA ARG A 52 17.57 12.81 19.90
C ARG A 52 16.69 14.02 20.19
N TRP A 53 15.67 14.22 19.37
CA TRP A 53 14.73 15.33 19.49
C TRP A 53 13.53 14.98 20.38
N LEU A 54 13.04 13.74 20.30
CA LEU A 54 11.90 13.20 21.01
C LEU A 54 12.25 11.80 21.52
N THR A 55 12.42 11.66 22.83
CA THR A 55 12.93 10.43 23.47
C THR A 55 11.90 9.30 23.49
N GLU A 56 10.62 9.62 23.51
CA GLU A 56 9.53 8.66 23.64
C GLU A 56 8.65 8.66 22.39
N ILE A 57 9.01 7.80 21.42
CA ILE A 57 8.20 7.58 20.22
C ILE A 57 8.32 6.14 19.75
N SER A 58 7.18 5.53 19.41
CA SER A 58 7.16 4.17 18.87
C SER A 58 7.68 4.17 17.43
N TRP A 59 8.52 3.19 17.09
CA TRP A 59 9.01 3.03 15.72
C TRP A 59 8.52 1.73 15.12
N CYS A 60 7.88 1.80 13.97
CA CYS A 60 7.35 0.63 13.28
C CYS A 60 7.86 0.55 11.84
N HIS A 61 8.04 -0.67 11.36
CA HIS A 61 8.29 -0.90 9.94
C HIS A 61 6.94 -0.88 9.20
N CYS A 62 6.90 -0.26 8.02
CA CYS A 62 5.72 -0.19 7.16
C CYS A 62 5.24 -1.60 6.84
N ILE A 63 4.01 -1.94 7.25
CA ILE A 63 3.46 -3.27 6.98
C ILE A 63 3.36 -3.57 5.49
N ILE A 64 3.04 -2.56 4.67
CA ILE A 64 2.87 -2.79 3.23
C ILE A 64 4.23 -3.03 2.59
N HIS A 65 5.28 -2.38 3.11
CA HIS A 65 6.64 -2.70 2.72
C HIS A 65 7.07 -4.09 3.18
N GLN A 66 6.70 -4.51 4.39
CA GLN A 66 6.95 -5.88 4.87
C GLN A 66 6.20 -6.93 4.06
N GLU A 67 4.93 -6.69 3.74
CA GLU A 67 4.10 -7.51 2.86
C GLU A 67 4.77 -7.64 1.49
N ALA A 68 5.19 -6.52 0.89
CA ALA A 68 5.91 -6.52 -0.38
C ALA A 68 7.27 -7.24 -0.31
N LEU A 69 7.96 -7.24 0.85
CA LEU A 69 9.19 -8.00 1.07
C LEU A 69 8.90 -9.51 1.21
N CYS A 70 7.86 -9.89 1.97
CA CYS A 70 7.40 -11.27 2.08
C CYS A 70 6.91 -11.84 0.74
N ALA A 71 6.25 -11.02 -0.07
CA ALA A 71 5.84 -11.40 -1.42
C ALA A 71 7.05 -11.75 -2.30
N LYS A 72 8.18 -11.05 -2.14
CA LYS A 72 9.42 -11.37 -2.87
C LYS A 72 10.03 -12.70 -2.46
N THR A 73 9.70 -13.22 -1.28
CA THR A 73 10.21 -14.52 -0.80
C THR A 73 9.36 -15.70 -1.24
N LEU A 74 8.19 -15.49 -1.86
CA LEU A 74 7.30 -16.57 -2.32
C LEU A 74 7.91 -17.50 -3.38
N GLY A 75 9.04 -17.10 -4.01
CA GLY A 75 9.94 -18.02 -4.68
C GLY A 75 9.30 -18.93 -5.73
N LEU A 76 8.81 -18.35 -6.84
CA LEU A 76 8.28 -19.09 -8.01
C LEU A 76 8.73 -18.41 -9.31
N GLU A 77 10.05 -18.24 -9.44
CA GLU A 77 10.68 -17.58 -10.59
C GLU A 77 10.44 -18.34 -11.90
N ASN A 78 10.28 -19.66 -11.85
CA ASN A 78 9.90 -20.49 -12.98
C ASN A 78 8.54 -20.09 -13.56
N VAL A 79 7.52 -19.97 -12.70
CA VAL A 79 6.16 -19.57 -13.10
C VAL A 79 6.18 -18.11 -13.58
N MET A 80 6.77 -17.22 -12.77
CA MET A 80 6.81 -15.79 -13.07
C MET A 80 7.50 -15.48 -14.39
N LYS A 81 8.63 -16.13 -14.68
CA LYS A 81 9.37 -15.92 -15.94
C LYS A 81 8.51 -16.25 -17.15
N LEU A 82 7.85 -17.40 -17.14
CA LEU A 82 7.00 -17.82 -18.25
C LEU A 82 5.81 -16.86 -18.45
N ILE A 83 5.10 -16.53 -17.36
CA ILE A 83 3.95 -15.61 -17.42
C ILE A 83 4.37 -14.25 -17.97
N VAL A 84 5.51 -13.71 -17.53
CA VAL A 84 6.06 -12.46 -18.06
C VAL A 84 6.36 -12.56 -19.55
N ASP A 85 6.95 -13.66 -20.01
CA ASP A 85 7.27 -13.87 -21.43
C ASP A 85 6.02 -14.00 -22.30
N VAL A 86 4.97 -14.66 -21.78
CA VAL A 86 3.66 -14.77 -22.43
C VAL A 86 2.99 -13.40 -22.55
N VAL A 87 2.88 -12.67 -21.43
CA VAL A 87 2.28 -11.33 -21.39
C VAL A 87 3.04 -10.36 -22.30
N ASN A 88 4.37 -10.37 -22.25
CA ASN A 88 5.20 -9.52 -23.11
C ASN A 88 5.03 -9.88 -24.59
N PHE A 89 4.93 -11.16 -24.94
CA PHE A 89 4.70 -11.57 -26.33
C PHE A 89 3.37 -11.04 -26.88
N ILE A 90 2.31 -11.09 -26.08
CA ILE A 90 0.99 -10.56 -26.46
C ILE A 90 1.04 -9.03 -26.55
N ARG A 91 1.61 -8.38 -25.53
CA ARG A 91 1.55 -6.92 -25.37
C ARG A 91 2.57 -6.13 -26.19
N SER A 92 3.69 -6.75 -26.57
CA SER A 92 4.77 -6.08 -27.34
C SER A 92 4.38 -5.82 -28.80
N LYS A 93 3.43 -6.58 -29.35
CA LYS A 93 2.94 -6.42 -30.73
C LYS A 93 1.48 -5.96 -30.70
N GLY A 94 1.21 -4.76 -31.22
CA GLY A 94 -0.15 -4.21 -31.28
C GLY A 94 -1.14 -5.00 -32.12
N VAL A 95 -0.66 -5.91 -32.98
CA VAL A 95 -1.51 -6.88 -33.70
C VAL A 95 -1.97 -7.99 -32.75
N ASN A 96 -1.05 -8.67 -32.06
CA ASN A 96 -1.36 -9.71 -31.08
C ASN A 96 -2.30 -9.21 -29.98
N HIS A 97 -2.10 -7.98 -29.50
CA HIS A 97 -2.97 -7.38 -28.48
C HIS A 97 -4.40 -7.16 -28.99
N ARG A 98 -4.57 -6.67 -30.23
CA ARG A 98 -5.89 -6.49 -30.84
C ARG A 98 -6.58 -7.82 -31.16
N GLU A 99 -5.83 -8.78 -31.69
CA GLU A 99 -6.35 -10.13 -31.97
C GLU A 99 -6.83 -10.82 -30.68
N LEU A 100 -6.08 -10.72 -29.57
CA LEU A 100 -6.56 -11.24 -28.28
C LEU A 100 -7.87 -10.58 -27.86
N LYS A 101 -7.98 -9.25 -28.00
CA LYS A 101 -9.22 -8.53 -27.63
C LYS A 101 -10.42 -8.96 -28.46
N GLU A 102 -10.24 -9.12 -29.77
CA GLU A 102 -11.29 -9.59 -30.67
C GLU A 102 -11.67 -11.04 -30.33
N PHE A 103 -10.68 -11.90 -30.10
CA PHE A 103 -10.90 -13.29 -29.71
C PHE A 103 -11.66 -13.43 -28.38
N LEU A 104 -11.28 -12.66 -27.35
CA LEU A 104 -11.97 -12.65 -26.06
C LEU A 104 -13.41 -12.13 -26.16
N LYS A 105 -13.66 -11.18 -27.08
CA LYS A 105 -15.00 -10.66 -27.34
C LYS A 105 -15.86 -11.68 -28.07
N ASP A 106 -15.30 -12.44 -29.00
CA ASP A 106 -16.02 -13.48 -29.74
C ASP A 106 -16.37 -14.68 -28.86
N LEU A 107 -15.59 -14.91 -27.79
CA LEU A 107 -15.83 -15.96 -26.79
C LEU A 107 -16.73 -15.53 -25.62
N ASP A 108 -17.21 -14.27 -25.60
CA ASP A 108 -17.96 -13.68 -24.48
C ASP A 108 -17.25 -13.85 -23.12
N SER A 109 -15.92 -13.67 -23.11
CA SER A 109 -15.11 -13.82 -21.90
C SER A 109 -15.40 -12.71 -20.89
N ASP A 110 -15.36 -13.06 -19.59
CA ASP A 110 -15.49 -12.12 -18.47
C ASP A 110 -14.42 -11.01 -18.48
N TYR A 111 -13.29 -11.22 -19.18
CA TYR A 111 -12.22 -10.24 -19.32
C TYR A 111 -11.96 -9.86 -20.78
N GLY A 112 -11.97 -8.55 -21.06
CA GLY A 112 -11.70 -8.03 -22.40
C GLY A 112 -10.23 -7.72 -22.73
N ASP A 113 -9.26 -8.00 -21.85
CA ASP A 113 -7.82 -7.74 -22.08
C ASP A 113 -6.90 -8.33 -21.02
N VAL A 114 -5.65 -8.68 -21.38
CA VAL A 114 -4.55 -8.98 -20.44
C VAL A 114 -3.79 -7.70 -20.07
N LEU A 115 -3.50 -7.51 -18.78
CA LEU A 115 -2.80 -6.32 -18.28
C LEU A 115 -1.29 -6.37 -18.58
N TYR A 116 -0.68 -5.19 -18.79
CA TYR A 116 0.77 -5.10 -18.98
C TYR A 116 1.51 -5.40 -17.67
N PHE A 117 2.46 -6.33 -17.72
CA PHE A 117 3.31 -6.62 -16.57
C PHE A 117 4.31 -5.47 -16.34
N THR A 118 4.27 -4.85 -15.15
CA THR A 118 5.36 -3.96 -14.71
C THR A 118 6.02 -4.54 -13.47
N SER A 119 7.35 -4.60 -13.49
CA SER A 119 8.15 -5.21 -12.41
C SER A 119 8.02 -4.50 -11.06
N VAL A 120 7.33 -3.36 -11.00
CA VAL A 120 7.48 -2.38 -9.93
C VAL A 120 6.30 -2.33 -8.94
N ARG A 121 5.26 -3.15 -9.10
CA ARG A 121 4.20 -3.32 -8.08
C ARG A 121 3.68 -4.74 -8.01
N TRP A 122 3.79 -5.38 -6.84
CA TRP A 122 3.26 -6.73 -6.60
C TRP A 122 1.74 -6.82 -6.84
N LEU A 123 0.98 -5.78 -6.43
CA LEU A 123 -0.46 -5.67 -6.71
C LEU A 123 -0.80 -5.91 -8.20
N SER A 124 -0.04 -5.28 -9.10
CA SER A 124 -0.23 -5.49 -10.54
C SER A 124 0.22 -6.86 -11.03
N ARG A 125 1.11 -7.55 -10.30
CA ARG A 125 1.53 -8.92 -10.63
C ARG A 125 0.44 -9.92 -10.29
N GLY A 126 -0.16 -9.84 -9.09
CA GLY A 126 -1.25 -10.74 -8.71
C GLY A 126 -2.45 -10.65 -9.65
N VAL A 127 -2.87 -9.43 -10.03
CA VAL A 127 -3.98 -9.25 -11.00
C VAL A 127 -3.62 -9.77 -12.40
N VAL A 128 -2.35 -9.67 -12.82
CA VAL A 128 -1.89 -10.27 -14.09
C VAL A 128 -1.92 -11.79 -14.01
N LEU A 129 -1.45 -12.38 -12.90
CA LEU A 129 -1.43 -13.83 -12.69
C LEU A 129 -2.84 -14.41 -12.68
N GLU A 130 -3.74 -13.82 -11.90
CA GLU A 130 -5.17 -14.17 -11.85
C GLU A 130 -5.77 -14.11 -13.26
N ARG A 131 -5.50 -13.05 -14.02
CA ARG A 131 -6.06 -12.93 -15.37
C ARG A 131 -5.48 -13.92 -16.38
N VAL A 132 -4.18 -14.24 -16.29
CA VAL A 132 -3.57 -15.25 -17.16
C VAL A 132 -4.02 -16.66 -16.78
N TRP A 133 -4.34 -16.87 -15.51
CA TRP A 133 -4.94 -18.13 -15.03
C TRP A 133 -6.32 -18.36 -15.64
N GLU A 134 -7.20 -17.35 -15.55
CA GLU A 134 -8.56 -17.43 -16.11
C GLU A 134 -8.55 -17.55 -17.64
N LEU A 135 -7.62 -16.85 -18.32
CA LEU A 135 -7.52 -16.85 -19.79
C LEU A 135 -6.53 -17.88 -20.35
N ARG A 136 -6.13 -18.88 -19.55
CA ARG A 136 -5.02 -19.79 -19.91
C ARG A 136 -5.27 -20.52 -21.23
N ASP A 137 -6.49 -20.98 -21.45
CA ASP A 137 -6.86 -21.80 -22.61
C ASP A 137 -6.96 -20.95 -23.90
N GLU A 138 -7.49 -19.73 -23.78
CA GLU A 138 -7.54 -18.74 -24.87
C GLU A 138 -6.14 -18.27 -25.25
N ILE A 139 -5.31 -17.98 -24.24
CA ILE A 139 -3.91 -17.61 -24.43
C ILE A 139 -3.16 -18.76 -25.10
N SER A 140 -3.34 -20.01 -24.65
CA SER A 140 -2.72 -21.18 -25.27
C SER A 140 -3.10 -21.31 -26.75
N SER A 141 -4.39 -21.14 -27.06
CA SER A 141 -4.92 -21.21 -28.43
C SER A 141 -4.35 -20.12 -29.33
N LEU A 142 -4.30 -18.88 -28.84
CA LEU A 142 -3.70 -17.74 -29.57
C LEU A 142 -2.20 -17.95 -29.82
N LEU A 143 -1.47 -18.44 -28.82
CA LEU A 143 -0.03 -18.68 -28.98
C LEU A 143 0.23 -19.82 -29.97
N ALA A 144 -0.57 -20.90 -29.91
CA ALA A 144 -0.51 -22.00 -30.87
C ALA A 144 -0.75 -21.52 -32.31
N SER A 145 -1.69 -20.59 -32.53
CA SER A 145 -1.94 -19.98 -33.85
C SER A 145 -0.78 -19.11 -34.36
N LYS A 146 0.22 -18.82 -33.51
CA LYS A 146 1.44 -18.06 -33.83
C LYS A 146 2.70 -18.94 -33.75
N ASP A 147 2.53 -20.27 -33.87
CA ASP A 147 3.60 -21.27 -33.77
C ASP A 147 4.40 -21.22 -32.46
N LYS A 148 3.80 -20.69 -31.39
CA LYS A 148 4.40 -20.63 -30.05
C LYS A 148 3.61 -21.53 -29.10
N LYS A 149 4.16 -22.69 -28.76
CA LYS A 149 3.55 -23.58 -27.77
C LYS A 149 4.03 -23.24 -26.36
N VAL A 150 3.15 -23.43 -25.38
CA VAL A 150 3.43 -23.27 -23.95
C VAL A 150 3.10 -24.59 -23.25
N PRO A 151 3.97 -25.61 -23.34
CA PRO A 151 3.70 -26.94 -22.78
C PRO A 151 3.50 -26.92 -21.27
N GLU A 152 4.00 -25.91 -20.57
CA GLU A 152 3.80 -25.73 -19.13
C GLU A 152 2.33 -25.56 -18.74
N PHE A 153 1.47 -25.12 -19.67
CA PHE A 153 0.02 -25.04 -19.45
C PHE A 153 -0.68 -26.40 -19.49
N GLU A 154 0.03 -27.47 -19.84
CA GLU A 154 -0.44 -28.86 -19.79
C GLU A 154 0.27 -29.67 -18.68
N ASP A 155 1.36 -29.14 -18.10
CA ASP A 155 2.11 -29.79 -17.02
C ASP A 155 1.40 -29.60 -15.67
N THR A 156 0.91 -30.70 -15.10
CA THR A 156 0.17 -30.69 -13.82
C THR A 156 0.96 -30.13 -12.65
N ASN A 157 2.29 -30.37 -12.58
CA ASN A 157 3.11 -29.84 -11.51
C ASN A 157 3.26 -28.33 -11.65
N TRP A 158 3.51 -27.86 -12.87
CA TRP A 158 3.63 -26.42 -13.14
C TRP A 158 2.31 -25.68 -12.92
N ILE A 159 1.18 -26.27 -13.34
CA ILE A 159 -0.16 -25.73 -13.09
C ILE A 159 -0.44 -25.62 -11.59
N SER A 160 0.01 -26.59 -10.79
CA SER A 160 -0.14 -26.55 -9.33
C SER A 160 0.65 -25.41 -8.70
N ASP A 161 1.91 -25.21 -9.12
CA ASP A 161 2.72 -24.06 -8.71
C ASP A 161 2.08 -22.73 -9.13
N PHE A 162 1.52 -22.68 -10.34
CA PHE A 162 0.84 -21.49 -10.85
C PHE A 162 -0.44 -21.17 -10.07
N ALA A 163 -1.29 -22.16 -9.78
CA ALA A 163 -2.49 -22.01 -8.97
C ALA A 163 -2.15 -21.51 -7.56
N PHE A 164 -1.16 -22.14 -6.91
CA PHE A 164 -0.69 -21.72 -5.59
C PHE A 164 -0.21 -20.27 -5.58
N LEU A 165 0.54 -19.86 -6.63
CA LEU A 165 1.00 -18.49 -6.76
C LEU A 165 -0.17 -17.52 -6.94
N VAL A 166 -1.17 -17.86 -7.78
CA VAL A 166 -2.39 -17.06 -7.98
C VAL A 166 -3.13 -16.89 -6.65
N ASP A 167 -3.36 -17.95 -5.89
CA ASP A 167 -4.05 -17.90 -4.61
C ASP A 167 -3.31 -17.02 -3.60
N MET A 168 -2.00 -17.25 -3.44
CA MET A 168 -1.17 -16.47 -2.51
C MET A 168 -1.11 -15.00 -2.90
N THR A 169 -0.90 -14.70 -4.18
CA THR A 169 -0.88 -13.32 -4.68
C THR A 169 -2.23 -12.62 -4.53
N THR A 170 -3.33 -13.36 -4.68
CA THR A 170 -4.70 -12.86 -4.48
C THR A 170 -4.95 -12.52 -3.02
N GLN A 171 -4.58 -13.39 -2.09
CA GLN A 171 -4.69 -13.11 -0.65
C GLN A 171 -3.84 -11.90 -0.24
N LEU A 172 -2.62 -11.80 -0.77
CA LEU A 172 -1.76 -10.63 -0.55
C LEU A 172 -2.37 -9.36 -1.13
N ASN A 173 -2.99 -9.42 -2.31
CA ASN A 173 -3.69 -8.29 -2.92
C ASN A 173 -4.92 -7.86 -2.11
N ILE A 174 -5.70 -8.80 -1.60
CA ILE A 174 -6.85 -8.53 -0.73
C ILE A 174 -6.37 -7.89 0.57
N LEU A 175 -5.33 -8.45 1.19
CA LEU A 175 -4.73 -7.89 2.40
C LEU A 175 -4.28 -6.46 2.11
N ASN A 176 -3.43 -6.27 1.11
CA ASN A 176 -2.90 -4.96 0.73
C ASN A 176 -4.02 -3.95 0.43
N SER A 177 -5.04 -4.33 -0.35
CA SER A 177 -6.21 -3.47 -0.62
C SER A 177 -7.01 -3.13 0.64
N THR A 178 -7.10 -4.07 1.58
CA THR A 178 -7.75 -3.87 2.89
C THR A 178 -6.93 -2.94 3.78
N LEU A 179 -5.61 -3.02 3.73
CA LEU A 179 -4.68 -2.08 4.38
C LEU A 179 -4.77 -0.68 3.73
N GLN A 180 -5.11 -0.59 2.43
CA GLN A 180 -5.17 0.65 1.63
C GLN A 180 -6.56 1.34 1.55
N GLY A 181 -7.63 0.81 2.15
CA GLY A 181 -8.98 1.36 1.97
C GLY A 181 -9.26 2.64 2.77
N LYS A 182 -9.53 3.79 2.11
CA LYS A 182 -10.22 4.95 2.73
C LYS A 182 -11.61 4.49 3.20
N ASN A 183 -11.93 4.69 4.48
CA ASN A 183 -13.28 4.61 5.06
C ASN A 183 -13.85 3.23 5.48
N LYS A 184 -13.05 2.26 5.94
CA LYS A 184 -13.62 1.08 6.63
C LYS A 184 -13.19 1.01 8.09
N ASN A 185 -13.92 1.65 9.01
CA ASN A 185 -13.84 1.47 10.47
C ASN A 185 -12.44 1.52 11.12
N GLN A 186 -11.41 1.95 10.37
CA GLN A 186 -10.03 1.91 10.83
C GLN A 186 -9.77 3.03 11.84
N GLN A 187 -10.45 4.18 11.73
CA GLN A 187 -10.29 5.28 12.68
C GLN A 187 -10.66 4.84 14.11
N GLN A 188 -11.85 4.27 14.30
CA GLN A 188 -12.26 3.68 15.58
C GLN A 188 -11.30 2.57 16.03
N SER A 189 -10.84 1.73 15.09
CA SER A 189 -9.88 0.68 15.39
C SER A 189 -8.52 1.21 15.86
N PHE A 190 -8.03 2.30 15.25
CA PHE A 190 -6.82 3.02 15.64
C PHE A 190 -7.03 3.76 16.96
N GLU A 191 -8.20 4.31 17.21
CA GLU A 191 -8.54 4.99 18.47
C GLU A 191 -8.61 3.99 19.63
N ILE A 192 -9.25 2.83 19.47
CA ILE A 192 -9.23 1.73 20.46
C ILE A 192 -7.78 1.30 20.73
N PHE A 193 -6.96 1.17 19.69
CA PHE A 193 -5.56 0.78 19.84
C PHE A 193 -4.73 1.83 20.57
N ALA A 194 -4.83 3.09 20.15
CA ALA A 194 -4.00 4.18 20.65
C ALA A 194 -4.48 4.72 21.99
N GLN A 195 -5.76 4.60 22.30
CA GLN A 195 -6.45 5.20 23.45
C GLN A 195 -7.51 4.25 24.05
N PRO A 196 -7.16 3.00 24.41
CA PRO A 196 -8.15 2.01 24.88
C PRO A 196 -8.86 2.45 26.16
N PHE A 197 -8.26 3.30 27.00
CA PHE A 197 -8.81 3.74 28.29
C PHE A 197 -9.75 4.94 28.23
N SER A 198 -9.89 5.57 27.07
CA SER A 198 -10.77 6.73 26.84
C SER A 198 -11.75 6.53 25.69
N PHE A 199 -11.65 5.41 24.98
CA PHE A 199 -12.59 5.03 23.94
C PHE A 199 -13.92 4.58 24.54
N ASP A 200 -15.04 5.06 24.01
CA ASP A 200 -16.36 4.68 24.51
C ASP A 200 -16.76 3.28 23.99
N PRO A 201 -16.93 2.27 24.88
CA PRO A 201 -17.18 0.89 24.48
C PRO A 201 -18.43 0.70 23.61
N GLN A 202 -19.43 1.59 23.68
CA GLN A 202 -20.64 1.46 22.85
C GLN A 202 -20.36 1.53 21.34
N TYR A 203 -19.25 2.18 20.96
CA TYR A 203 -18.82 2.30 19.57
C TYR A 203 -17.77 1.26 19.18
N ALA A 204 -17.38 0.36 20.09
CA ALA A 204 -16.43 -0.70 19.78
C ALA A 204 -17.11 -1.86 19.04
N PRO A 205 -16.40 -2.59 18.16
CA PRO A 205 -16.88 -3.84 17.60
C PRO A 205 -17.32 -4.81 18.70
N GLN A 206 -18.43 -5.53 18.48
CA GLN A 206 -19.04 -6.42 19.49
C GLN A 206 -18.05 -7.45 20.06
N GLU A 207 -17.11 -7.91 19.23
CA GLU A 207 -16.04 -8.83 19.60
C GLU A 207 -14.99 -8.25 20.56
N LEU A 208 -14.88 -6.93 20.69
CA LEU A 208 -13.94 -6.24 21.59
C LEU A 208 -14.60 -5.64 22.83
N GLN A 209 -15.92 -5.47 22.83
CA GLN A 209 -16.63 -4.68 23.85
C GLN A 209 -16.38 -5.15 25.27
N LEU A 210 -16.50 -6.46 25.53
CA LEU A 210 -16.34 -7.03 26.87
C LEU A 210 -14.91 -6.86 27.39
N GLU A 211 -13.92 -7.27 26.60
CA GLU A 211 -12.52 -7.12 26.98
C GLU A 211 -12.12 -5.64 27.15
N LEU A 212 -12.71 -4.74 26.37
CA LEU A 212 -12.44 -3.30 26.49
C LEU A 212 -13.01 -2.71 27.77
N ILE A 213 -14.21 -3.13 28.18
CA ILE A 213 -14.81 -2.73 29.45
C ILE A 213 -13.97 -3.26 30.62
N ASP A 214 -13.60 -4.54 30.58
CA ASP A 214 -12.78 -5.16 31.62
C ASP A 214 -11.41 -4.47 31.71
N LEU A 215 -10.77 -4.20 30.57
CA LEU A 215 -9.51 -3.47 30.52
C LEU A 215 -9.64 -2.07 31.14
N GLN A 216 -10.70 -1.34 30.79
CA GLN A 216 -10.97 0.02 31.30
C GLN A 216 -11.26 0.07 32.79
N SER A 217 -11.75 -1.03 33.37
CA SER A 217 -12.03 -1.14 34.80
C SER A 217 -10.77 -1.24 35.67
N SER A 218 -9.62 -1.63 35.07
CA SER A 218 -8.36 -1.81 35.79
C SER A 218 -7.59 -0.50 35.93
N ILE A 219 -7.40 -0.06 37.18
CA ILE A 219 -6.60 1.12 37.51
C ILE A 219 -5.11 0.86 37.25
N ASP A 220 -4.63 -0.35 37.55
CA ASP A 220 -3.23 -0.73 37.40
C ASP A 220 -2.85 -0.78 35.92
N LEU A 221 -3.65 -1.44 35.08
CA LEU A 221 -3.39 -1.48 33.63
C LEU A 221 -3.46 -0.08 33.00
N LYS A 222 -4.31 0.80 33.54
CA LYS A 222 -4.37 2.20 33.11
C LYS A 222 -3.13 3.00 33.50
N ALA A 223 -2.53 2.71 34.65
CA ALA A 223 -1.27 3.29 35.07
C ALA A 223 -0.12 2.76 34.20
N ASP A 224 -0.03 1.44 34.02
CA ASP A 224 0.96 0.77 33.17
C ASP A 224 0.93 1.33 31.74
N PHE A 225 -0.25 1.47 31.15
CA PHE A 225 -0.40 2.02 29.80
C PHE A 225 0.22 3.42 29.63
N LYS A 226 0.12 4.25 30.66
CA LYS A 226 0.71 5.60 30.66
C LYS A 226 2.22 5.57 30.82
N ASP A 227 2.75 4.59 31.53
CA ASP A 227 4.17 4.46 31.85
C ASP A 227 4.97 3.80 30.71
N VAL A 228 4.48 2.70 30.15
CA VAL A 228 5.26 1.88 29.19
C VAL A 228 4.97 2.21 27.72
N GLY A 229 3.90 2.96 27.44
CA GLY A 229 3.45 3.31 26.10
C GLY A 229 2.72 2.18 25.35
N VAL A 230 2.07 2.54 24.22
CA VAL A 230 1.06 1.71 23.53
C VAL A 230 1.57 0.32 23.15
N ILE A 231 2.71 0.22 22.45
CA ILE A 231 3.22 -1.07 21.94
C ILE A 231 3.72 -1.97 23.08
N SER A 232 4.38 -1.40 24.08
CA SER A 232 4.91 -2.16 25.22
C SER A 232 3.79 -2.69 26.09
N PHE A 233 2.73 -1.90 26.29
CA PHE A 233 1.55 -2.31 27.04
C PHE A 233 0.87 -3.54 26.43
N TYR A 234 0.65 -3.55 25.11
CA TYR A 234 0.08 -4.74 24.45
C TYR A 234 0.99 -5.97 24.49
N LYS A 235 2.29 -5.83 24.83
CA LYS A 235 3.17 -6.99 25.04
C LYS A 235 3.09 -7.56 26.45
N THR A 236 2.71 -6.75 27.44
CA THR A 236 2.59 -7.15 28.84
C THR A 236 1.21 -7.68 29.19
N LEU A 237 0.21 -7.37 28.37
CA LEU A 237 -1.17 -7.83 28.51
C LEU A 237 -1.30 -9.38 28.48
N PRO A 238 -1.94 -10.01 29.49
CA PRO A 238 -2.14 -11.46 29.53
C PRO A 238 -3.02 -11.95 28.37
N SER A 239 -2.51 -12.90 27.58
CA SER A 239 -3.21 -13.35 26.36
C SER A 239 -4.37 -14.30 26.59
N ASP A 240 -4.43 -14.89 27.76
CA ASP A 240 -5.54 -15.69 28.28
C ASP A 240 -6.73 -14.82 28.71
N ILE A 241 -6.48 -13.57 29.14
CA ILE A 241 -7.52 -12.65 29.63
C ILE A 241 -8.01 -11.71 28.52
N TYR A 242 -7.10 -11.21 27.67
CA TYR A 242 -7.42 -10.22 26.63
C TYR A 242 -7.09 -10.67 25.19
N PRO A 243 -7.53 -11.87 24.76
CA PRO A 243 -7.16 -12.41 23.45
C PRO A 243 -7.67 -11.56 22.28
N ALA A 244 -8.88 -11.00 22.35
CA ALA A 244 -9.46 -10.20 21.27
C ALA A 244 -8.79 -8.83 21.14
N ILE A 245 -8.53 -8.15 22.26
CA ILE A 245 -7.78 -6.89 22.30
C ILE A 245 -6.35 -7.09 21.80
N LEU A 246 -5.67 -8.18 22.19
CA LEU A 246 -4.33 -8.46 21.67
C LEU A 246 -4.34 -8.80 20.18
N LYS A 247 -5.33 -9.53 19.70
CA LYS A 247 -5.50 -9.82 18.26
C LYS A 247 -5.73 -8.52 17.48
N HIS A 248 -6.60 -7.64 17.99
CA HIS A 248 -6.84 -6.31 17.44
C HIS A 248 -5.59 -5.44 17.45
N ALA A 249 -4.89 -5.39 18.57
CA ALA A 249 -3.68 -4.59 18.72
C ALA A 249 -2.57 -5.06 17.79
N ARG A 250 -2.38 -6.37 17.59
CA ARG A 250 -1.44 -6.91 16.59
C ARG A 250 -1.83 -6.47 15.19
N ARG A 251 -3.11 -6.58 14.84
CA ARG A 251 -3.66 -6.15 13.55
C ARG A 251 -3.44 -4.64 13.32
N ILE A 252 -3.65 -3.82 14.35
CA ILE A 252 -3.51 -2.36 14.24
C ILE A 252 -2.05 -1.89 14.27
N ALA A 253 -1.22 -2.51 15.10
CA ALA A 253 0.22 -2.32 15.07
C ALA A 253 0.80 -2.72 13.71
N SER A 254 0.19 -3.71 13.05
CA SER A 254 0.50 -4.06 11.67
C SER A 254 -0.24 -3.19 10.64
N LEU A 255 -0.96 -2.13 10.96
CA LEU A 255 -1.80 -1.39 9.98
C LEU A 255 -1.36 0.05 9.70
N PHE A 256 -0.44 0.64 10.47
CA PHE A 256 -0.06 2.08 10.45
C PHE A 256 -0.53 2.86 9.20
N GLY A 257 -1.64 3.60 9.33
CA GLY A 257 -2.40 4.19 8.22
C GLY A 257 -1.70 5.26 7.39
N SER A 258 -0.50 5.71 7.78
CA SER A 258 0.34 6.56 6.92
C SER A 258 0.91 5.81 5.72
N THR A 259 0.98 4.47 5.79
CA THR A 259 1.44 3.63 4.69
C THR A 259 0.51 3.70 3.48
N TYR A 260 -0.82 3.76 3.69
CA TYR A 260 -1.78 4.03 2.64
C TYR A 260 -1.51 5.37 1.93
N THR A 261 -1.49 6.47 2.69
CA THR A 261 -1.35 7.81 2.09
C THR A 261 -0.02 7.91 1.37
N CYS A 262 1.06 7.39 1.95
CA CYS A 262 2.36 7.31 1.31
C CYS A 262 2.33 6.48 0.02
N GLU A 263 1.82 5.25 0.03
CA GLU A 263 1.82 4.40 -1.17
C GLU A 263 0.88 4.91 -2.26
N ALA A 264 -0.30 5.41 -1.89
CA ALA A 264 -1.23 6.05 -2.81
C ALA A 264 -0.59 7.31 -3.42
N PHE A 265 0.10 8.12 -2.61
CA PHE A 265 0.82 9.31 -3.05
C PHE A 265 2.00 8.96 -3.98
N PHE A 266 2.86 8.01 -3.61
CA PHE A 266 3.95 7.52 -4.46
C PHE A 266 3.42 6.90 -5.75
N SER A 267 2.27 6.23 -5.67
CA SER A 267 1.64 5.62 -6.84
C SER A 267 1.15 6.66 -7.85
N LYS A 268 0.51 7.72 -7.35
CA LYS A 268 0.10 8.90 -8.14
C LYS A 268 1.33 9.63 -8.68
N MET A 269 2.36 9.84 -7.86
CA MET A 269 3.61 10.49 -8.27
C MET A 269 4.27 9.76 -9.45
N LYS A 270 4.35 8.43 -9.39
CA LYS A 270 4.96 7.65 -10.47
C LYS A 270 4.16 7.69 -11.76
N TYR A 271 2.82 7.70 -11.67
CA TYR A 271 1.95 7.90 -12.83
C TYR A 271 2.15 9.30 -13.43
N ILE A 272 2.30 10.31 -12.57
CA ILE A 272 2.55 11.70 -12.99
C ILE A 272 3.93 11.85 -13.66
N LYS A 273 4.99 11.28 -13.08
CA LYS A 273 6.38 11.33 -13.57
C LYS A 273 6.71 10.28 -14.66
N ASN A 274 5.74 9.85 -15.47
CA ASN A 274 6.01 8.81 -16.48
C ASN A 274 7.09 9.26 -17.50
N LYS A 275 7.68 8.29 -18.22
CA LYS A 275 8.81 8.53 -19.15
C LYS A 275 8.53 9.55 -20.26
N TYR A 276 7.27 9.86 -20.52
CA TYR A 276 6.82 10.75 -21.59
C TYR A 276 6.63 12.21 -21.12
N ARG A 277 6.82 12.51 -19.82
CA ARG A 277 6.77 13.87 -19.29
C ARG A 277 8.18 14.39 -18.97
N THR A 278 8.88 14.82 -20.00
CA THR A 278 10.27 15.30 -19.92
C THR A 278 10.46 16.66 -19.24
N ASN A 279 9.40 17.46 -19.07
CA ASN A 279 9.48 18.87 -18.61
C ASN A 279 8.74 19.18 -17.29
N LEU A 280 8.43 18.17 -16.47
CA LEU A 280 7.72 18.40 -15.22
C LEU A 280 8.70 18.92 -14.13
N THR A 281 8.57 20.18 -13.72
CA THR A 281 9.35 20.73 -12.58
C THR A 281 8.81 20.18 -11.25
N ASP A 282 9.61 20.32 -10.18
CA ASP A 282 9.21 19.89 -8.83
C ASP A 282 7.96 20.65 -8.33
N ASP A 283 7.82 21.95 -8.64
CA ASP A 283 6.63 22.74 -8.29
C ASP A 283 5.37 22.22 -9.00
N HIS A 284 5.45 21.98 -10.32
CA HIS A 284 4.35 21.40 -11.08
C HIS A 284 3.97 20.01 -10.55
N LEU A 285 4.96 19.21 -10.14
CA LEU A 285 4.71 17.91 -9.56
C LEU A 285 3.98 18.03 -8.22
N GLN A 286 4.40 18.95 -7.36
CA GLN A 286 3.78 19.19 -6.05
C GLN A 286 2.31 19.59 -6.21
N ASP A 287 2.00 20.53 -7.10
CA ASP A 287 0.62 20.98 -7.34
C ASP A 287 -0.28 19.86 -7.85
N VAL A 288 0.19 19.09 -8.84
CA VAL A 288 -0.57 17.95 -9.39
C VAL A 288 -0.74 16.84 -8.35
N LEU A 289 0.26 16.61 -7.51
CA LEU A 289 0.17 15.65 -6.41
C LEU A 289 -0.83 16.08 -5.34
N ARG A 290 -0.87 17.36 -5.01
CA ARG A 290 -1.81 17.93 -4.06
C ARG A 290 -3.26 17.75 -4.54
N ILE A 291 -3.53 18.09 -5.80
CA ILE A 291 -4.87 17.91 -6.40
C ILE A 291 -5.24 16.42 -6.48
N SER A 292 -4.31 15.57 -6.91
CA SER A 292 -4.61 14.13 -7.09
C SER A 292 -4.73 13.37 -5.77
N SER A 293 -4.12 13.84 -4.68
CA SER A 293 -4.04 13.12 -3.41
C SER A 293 -5.01 13.62 -2.34
N THR A 294 -5.66 14.76 -2.55
CA THR A 294 -6.62 15.35 -1.61
C THR A 294 -8.01 15.41 -2.23
N ASP A 295 -9.03 15.58 -1.40
CA ASP A 295 -10.40 15.83 -1.86
C ASP A 295 -10.64 17.35 -2.14
N MET A 296 -9.55 18.13 -2.24
CA MET A 296 -9.62 19.56 -2.56
C MET A 296 -10.13 19.75 -3.98
N LYS A 297 -11.27 20.43 -4.11
CA LYS A 297 -11.80 20.81 -5.42
C LYS A 297 -11.04 22.05 -5.91
N PRO A 298 -10.41 22.01 -7.09
CA PRO A 298 -9.83 23.22 -7.68
C PRO A 298 -10.94 24.23 -7.91
N ASN A 299 -10.73 25.48 -7.46
CA ASN A 299 -11.68 26.56 -7.66
C ASN A 299 -11.53 27.13 -9.08
N ILE A 300 -12.04 26.38 -10.05
CA ILE A 300 -11.89 26.65 -11.48
C ILE A 300 -12.46 28.03 -11.82
N ASP A 301 -13.59 28.40 -11.23
CA ASP A 301 -14.23 29.69 -11.48
C ASP A 301 -13.32 30.88 -11.11
N SER A 302 -12.65 30.80 -9.96
CA SER A 302 -11.70 31.84 -9.55
C SER A 302 -10.49 31.94 -10.49
N ILE A 303 -10.00 30.81 -11.02
CA ILE A 303 -8.87 30.75 -11.95
C ILE A 303 -9.26 31.34 -13.31
N LEU A 304 -10.47 31.05 -13.78
CA LEU A 304 -11.00 31.58 -15.04
C LEU A 304 -11.18 33.10 -14.97
N ILE A 305 -11.68 33.61 -13.85
CA ILE A 305 -11.86 35.05 -13.61
C ILE A 305 -10.49 35.76 -13.52
N GLN A 306 -9.50 35.16 -12.86
CA GLN A 306 -8.19 35.78 -12.67
C GLN A 306 -7.27 35.72 -13.90
N GLN A 307 -7.35 34.66 -14.73
CA GLN A 307 -6.44 34.50 -15.87
C GLN A 307 -6.96 35.07 -17.20
N GLN A 308 -8.22 35.50 -17.31
CA GLN A 308 -8.84 35.97 -18.57
C GLN A 308 -8.63 34.99 -19.76
N LYS A 309 -8.51 33.68 -19.51
CA LYS A 309 -8.28 32.69 -20.58
C LYS A 309 -9.59 32.04 -20.99
N GLN A 310 -9.94 32.17 -22.27
CA GLN A 310 -11.01 31.40 -22.91
C GLN A 310 -10.56 29.95 -23.12
N TYR A 311 -11.46 29.00 -22.89
CA TYR A 311 -11.26 27.61 -23.28
C TYR A 311 -11.24 27.49 -24.80
N GLN A 312 -10.37 26.64 -25.36
CA GLN A 312 -10.51 26.20 -26.75
C GLN A 312 -11.44 24.99 -26.80
N PRO A 313 -12.58 25.09 -27.53
CA PRO A 313 -13.37 23.92 -27.89
C PRO A 313 -12.51 22.93 -28.65
N SER A 314 -12.30 21.75 -28.07
CA SER A 314 -11.84 20.60 -28.82
C SER A 314 -12.96 20.17 -29.76
N HIS A 315 -12.71 20.32 -31.06
CA HIS A 315 -13.45 19.64 -32.13
C HIS A 315 -13.14 18.15 -32.14
#